data_AF-A0A335GNX5-F1
#
_entry.id   AF-A0A335GNX5-F1
#
_cell.length_a   1.000
_cell.length_b   1.000
_cell.length_c   1.000
_cell.angle_alpha   90.00
_cell.angle_beta   90.00
_cell.angle_gamma   90.00
#
_symmetry.space_group_name_H-M   'P 1'
#
loop_
_entity.id
_entity.type
_entity.pdbx_description
1 polymer ?
#
loop_
_entity_poly.entity_id
_entity_poly.type
_entity_poly.pdbx_seq_one_letter_code
_entity_poly.pdbx_strand_id
1 'polypeptide(L)'
;MKLYLEKHLSLFKKEMFFNFLEIKKNLSFAAYIVLGVFIFISLTKSNFSFLPINYFKEGVKETIGPHAWNIIGGFGLMSLGVFIVYPKLFIYSKISKTLLLVAYSIGLWSWSAMLGEIIFSIPEVFTKLPFWKATLATILIFILLVVIFLINYSTLFISQVLEKVENNDYFYNLIKNLHFPIRFSIFFILTFLPLIFLFSEE
;
A
#
# COMPACT_ATOMS: atom_id res chain seq x y z
N MET A 1 11.09 24.62 -18.68
CA MET A 1 10.71 23.63 -17.65
C MET A 1 10.00 22.40 -18.24
N LYS A 2 8.95 22.56 -19.06
CA LYS A 2 8.23 21.45 -19.71
C LYS A 2 9.12 20.53 -20.55
N LEU A 3 9.89 21.06 -21.50
CA LEU A 3 10.84 20.30 -22.33
C LEU A 3 11.92 19.56 -21.51
N TYR A 4 12.32 20.14 -20.37
CA TYR A 4 13.30 19.53 -19.46
C TYR A 4 12.71 18.31 -18.75
N LEU A 5 11.47 18.44 -18.25
CA LEU A 5 10.76 17.33 -17.63
C LEU A 5 10.40 16.25 -18.65
N GLU A 6 9.92 16.60 -19.84
CA GLU A 6 9.60 15.63 -20.90
C GLU A 6 10.83 14.80 -21.29
N LYS A 7 12.02 15.41 -21.38
CA LYS A 7 13.27 14.69 -21.68
C LYS A 7 13.65 13.66 -20.60
N HIS A 8 13.38 13.94 -19.33
CA HIS A 8 13.71 13.03 -18.23
C HIS A 8 12.58 12.03 -17.94
N LEU A 9 11.32 12.40 -18.19
CA LEU A 9 10.16 11.52 -18.05
C LEU A 9 10.05 10.52 -19.20
N SER A 10 10.52 10.86 -20.41
CA SER A 10 10.54 9.93 -21.55
C SER A 10 11.43 8.70 -21.34
N LEU A 11 12.34 8.75 -20.36
CA LEU A 11 13.13 7.58 -19.94
C LEU A 11 12.26 6.48 -19.33
N PHE A 12 11.11 6.83 -18.76
CA PHE A 12 10.17 5.90 -18.15
C PHE A 12 9.22 5.33 -19.21
N LYS A 13 9.46 4.09 -19.64
CA LYS A 13 8.60 3.40 -20.62
C LYS A 13 7.35 2.84 -19.94
N LYS A 14 6.22 2.88 -20.64
CA LYS A 14 4.92 2.34 -20.17
C LYS A 14 4.99 0.85 -19.78
N GLU A 15 5.81 0.09 -20.51
CA GLU A 15 6.09 -1.33 -20.29
C GLU A 15 6.75 -1.61 -18.94
N MET A 16 7.39 -0.61 -18.31
CA MET A 16 7.91 -0.74 -16.95
C MET A 16 6.79 -0.86 -15.91
N PHE A 17 5.64 -0.24 -16.19
CA PHE A 17 4.56 -0.08 -15.23
C PHE A 17 3.44 -1.09 -15.42
N PHE A 18 3.21 -1.55 -16.66
CA PHE A 18 2.07 -2.40 -16.99
C PHE A 18 2.50 -3.75 -17.55
N ASN A 19 2.58 -4.73 -16.65
CA ASN A 19 2.57 -6.14 -17.02
C ASN A 19 1.25 -6.76 -16.57
N PHE A 20 0.31 -6.94 -17.51
CA PHE A 20 -1.04 -7.41 -17.20
C PHE A 20 -1.07 -8.78 -16.51
N LEU A 21 -0.15 -9.68 -16.88
CA LEU A 21 -0.04 -11.01 -16.28
C LEU A 21 0.37 -10.93 -14.81
N GLU A 22 1.34 -10.06 -14.50
CA GLU A 22 1.85 -9.82 -13.16
C GLU A 22 0.77 -9.16 -12.28
N ILE A 23 0.07 -8.15 -12.82
CA ILE A 23 -1.06 -7.50 -12.15
C ILE A 23 -2.15 -8.52 -11.83
N LYS A 24 -2.55 -9.35 -12.79
CA LYS A 24 -3.58 -10.38 -12.60
C LYS A 24 -3.18 -11.39 -11.52
N LYS A 25 -1.91 -11.84 -11.51
CA LYS A 25 -1.39 -12.74 -10.47
C LYS A 25 -1.44 -12.10 -9.08
N ASN A 26 -1.03 -10.85 -8.96
CA ASN A 26 -1.03 -10.12 -7.69
C ASN A 26 -2.46 -9.88 -7.17
N LEU A 27 -3.39 -9.52 -8.06
CA LEU A 27 -4.81 -9.36 -7.70
C LEU A 27 -5.45 -10.69 -7.28
N SER A 28 -5.10 -11.79 -7.94
CA SER A 28 -5.55 -13.13 -7.55
C SER A 28 -5.05 -13.47 -6.13
N PHE A 29 -3.76 -13.25 -5.86
CA PHE A 29 -3.19 -13.43 -4.52
C PHE A 29 -3.89 -12.56 -3.47
N ALA A 30 -4.14 -11.28 -3.79
CA ALA A 30 -4.87 -10.38 -2.91
C ALA A 30 -6.29 -10.89 -2.62
N ALA A 31 -7.01 -11.38 -3.63
CA ALA A 31 -8.34 -11.95 -3.47
C ALA A 31 -8.36 -13.16 -2.52
N TYR A 32 -7.35 -14.03 -2.56
CA TYR A 32 -7.25 -15.14 -1.61
C TYR A 32 -7.07 -14.67 -0.17
N ILE A 33 -6.24 -13.66 0.07
CA ILE A 33 -6.05 -13.08 1.41
C ILE A 33 -7.35 -12.44 1.89
N VAL A 34 -7.99 -11.64 1.04
CA VAL A 34 -9.26 -10.97 1.35
C VAL A 34 -10.33 -11.99 1.74
N LEU A 35 -10.44 -13.08 0.98
CA LEU A 35 -11.40 -14.14 1.25
C LEU A 35 -11.10 -14.85 2.59
N GLY A 36 -9.83 -15.14 2.88
CA GLY A 36 -9.43 -15.73 4.16
C GLY A 36 -9.77 -14.84 5.36
N VAL A 37 -9.44 -13.56 5.28
CA VAL A 37 -9.74 -12.57 6.34
C VAL A 37 -11.25 -12.37 6.49
N PHE A 38 -11.99 -12.34 5.39
CA PHE A 38 -13.45 -12.21 5.41
C PHE A 38 -14.12 -13.40 6.12
N ILE A 39 -13.67 -14.62 5.85
CA ILE A 39 -14.15 -15.82 6.56
C ILE A 39 -13.83 -15.70 8.06
N PHE A 40 -12.61 -15.30 8.40
CA PHE A 40 -12.21 -15.12 9.80
C PHE A 40 -13.10 -14.11 10.52
N ILE A 41 -13.35 -12.94 9.93
CA ILE A 41 -14.25 -11.93 10.51
C ILE A 41 -15.66 -12.47 10.65
N SER A 42 -16.18 -13.17 9.64
CA SER A 42 -17.50 -13.79 9.70
C SER A 42 -17.63 -14.73 10.90
N LEU A 43 -16.60 -15.54 11.18
CA LEU A 43 -16.56 -16.41 12.36
C LEU A 43 -16.60 -15.63 13.66
N THR A 44 -15.93 -14.47 13.75
CA THR A 44 -15.98 -13.61 14.94
C THR A 44 -17.36 -12.99 15.20
N LYS A 45 -18.18 -12.82 14.15
CA LYS A 45 -19.55 -12.29 14.25
C LYS A 45 -20.59 -13.35 14.58
N SER A 46 -20.35 -14.61 14.20
CA SER A 46 -21.29 -15.73 14.40
C SER A 46 -21.43 -16.23 15.85
N ASN A 47 -20.69 -15.64 16.81
CA ASN A 47 -20.80 -15.92 18.26
C ASN A 47 -20.79 -17.42 18.65
N PHE A 48 -19.93 -18.22 18.02
CA PHE A 48 -19.74 -19.63 18.41
C PHE A 48 -19.15 -19.78 19.82
N SER A 49 -19.84 -20.55 20.67
CA SER A 49 -19.50 -20.72 22.09
C SER A 49 -18.13 -21.35 22.37
N PHE A 50 -17.52 -22.04 21.41
CA PHE A 50 -16.22 -22.68 21.55
C PHE A 50 -15.03 -21.80 21.12
N LEU A 51 -15.29 -20.62 20.52
CA LEU A 51 -14.23 -19.72 20.06
C LEU A 51 -13.98 -18.59 21.07
N PRO A 52 -12.73 -18.17 21.29
CA PRO A 52 -12.40 -17.00 22.10
C PRO A 52 -12.71 -15.70 21.34
N ILE A 53 -13.99 -15.43 21.12
CA ILE A 53 -14.50 -14.35 20.25
C ILE A 53 -13.98 -12.98 20.67
N ASN A 54 -13.89 -12.71 21.98
CA ASN A 54 -13.40 -11.42 22.47
C ASN A 54 -11.94 -11.19 22.09
N TYR A 55 -11.11 -12.24 22.19
CA TYR A 55 -9.71 -12.19 21.76
C TYR A 55 -9.61 -11.91 20.26
N PHE A 56 -10.40 -12.59 19.44
CA PHE A 56 -10.40 -12.35 17.99
C PHE A 56 -10.92 -10.97 17.60
N LYS A 57 -11.93 -10.44 18.31
CA LYS A 57 -12.43 -9.07 18.08
C LYS A 57 -11.35 -8.02 18.37
N GLU A 58 -10.61 -8.17 19.45
CA GLU A 58 -9.48 -7.27 19.74
C GLU A 58 -8.37 -7.41 18.69
N GLY A 59 -8.05 -8.63 18.26
CA GLY A 59 -7.08 -8.85 17.17
C GLY A 59 -7.49 -8.21 15.85
N VAL A 60 -8.78 -8.24 15.49
CA VAL A 60 -9.28 -7.53 14.30
C VAL A 60 -9.11 -6.02 14.44
N LYS A 61 -9.42 -5.44 15.62
CA LYS A 61 -9.24 -4.00 15.87
C LYS A 61 -7.77 -3.59 15.74
N GLU A 62 -6.86 -4.36 16.33
CA GLU A 62 -5.41 -4.10 16.25
C GLU A 62 -4.90 -4.20 14.82
N THR A 63 -5.41 -5.17 14.04
CA THR A 63 -5.06 -5.36 12.62
C THR A 63 -5.47 -4.17 11.75
N ILE A 64 -6.57 -3.50 12.07
CA ILE A 64 -7.06 -2.33 11.31
C ILE A 64 -6.15 -1.10 11.49
N GLY A 65 -5.36 -1.05 12.56
CA GLY A 65 -4.49 0.08 12.88
C GLY A 65 -3.43 0.37 11.80
N PRO A 66 -3.23 1.64 11.39
CA PRO A 66 -2.28 2.01 10.34
C PRO A 66 -0.82 2.03 10.82
N HIS A 67 -0.58 2.03 12.13
CA HIS A 67 0.75 2.32 12.71
C HIS A 67 1.86 1.39 12.20
N ALA A 68 1.62 0.07 12.19
CA ALA A 68 2.62 -0.89 11.70
C ALA A 68 2.95 -0.66 10.22
N TRP A 69 1.93 -0.33 9.42
CA TRP A 69 2.11 -0.01 8.01
C TRP A 69 2.89 1.28 7.83
N ASN A 70 2.58 2.34 8.58
CA ASN A 70 3.25 3.63 8.47
C ASN A 70 4.73 3.57 8.86
N ILE A 71 5.06 2.84 9.93
CA ILE A 71 6.44 2.67 10.35
C ILE A 71 7.22 1.92 9.26
N ILE A 72 6.75 0.74 8.85
CA ILE A 72 7.48 -0.11 7.90
C ILE A 72 7.50 0.51 6.50
N GLY A 73 6.35 1.00 6.03
CA GLY A 73 6.20 1.69 4.76
C GLY A 73 7.04 2.98 4.71
N GLY A 74 7.02 3.77 5.78
CA GLY A 74 7.82 4.99 5.91
C GLY A 74 9.32 4.72 5.82
N PHE A 75 9.84 3.74 6.56
CA PHE A 75 11.24 3.33 6.44
C PHE A 75 11.59 2.78 5.05
N GLY A 76 10.65 2.05 4.43
CA GLY A 76 10.78 1.56 3.06
C GLY A 76 10.90 2.68 2.02
N LEU A 77 10.06 3.71 2.11
CA LEU A 77 10.08 4.89 1.24
C LEU A 77 11.30 5.78 1.51
N MET A 78 11.69 5.96 2.77
CA MET A 78 12.91 6.69 3.12
C MET A 78 14.15 6.00 2.53
N SER A 79 14.24 4.67 2.66
CA SER A 79 15.33 3.87 2.07
C SER A 79 15.35 3.99 0.54
N LEU A 80 14.17 4.01 -0.10
CA LEU A 80 14.04 4.27 -1.54
C LEU A 80 14.62 5.64 -1.91
N GLY A 81 14.27 6.68 -1.16
CA GLY A 81 14.79 8.03 -1.37
C GLY A 81 16.32 8.06 -1.34
N VAL A 82 16.93 7.41 -0.34
CA VAL A 82 18.39 7.33 -0.22
C VAL A 82 19.00 6.62 -1.43
N PHE A 83 18.41 5.50 -1.86
CA PHE A 83 18.85 4.79 -3.06
C PHE A 83 18.75 5.65 -4.33
N ILE A 84 17.67 6.41 -4.49
CA ILE A 84 17.49 7.29 -5.65
C ILE A 84 18.58 8.35 -5.74
N VAL A 85 18.98 8.97 -4.62
CA VAL A 85 20.06 9.98 -4.60
C VAL A 85 21.42 9.32 -4.82
N TYR A 86 21.66 8.19 -4.17
CA TYR A 86 22.93 7.45 -4.19
C TYR A 86 22.76 6.04 -4.78
N PRO A 87 22.53 5.90 -6.10
CA PRO A 87 22.19 4.61 -6.71
C PRO A 87 23.30 3.56 -6.58
N LYS A 88 24.55 3.97 -6.34
CA LYS A 88 25.68 3.04 -6.10
C LYS A 88 25.51 2.23 -4.80
N LEU A 89 24.69 2.70 -3.86
CA LEU A 89 24.46 2.05 -2.57
C LEU A 89 23.28 1.08 -2.67
N PHE A 90 23.48 -0.04 -3.37
CA PHE A 90 22.45 -1.06 -3.63
C PHE A 90 21.77 -1.64 -2.37
N ILE A 91 22.43 -1.56 -1.21
CA ILE A 91 21.85 -2.02 0.06
C ILE A 91 20.52 -1.33 0.37
N TYR A 92 20.38 -0.04 0.06
CA TYR A 92 19.14 0.71 0.30
C TYR A 92 18.01 0.29 -0.63
N SER A 93 18.32 -0.15 -1.86
CA SER A 93 17.33 -0.76 -2.76
C SER A 93 16.79 -2.07 -2.17
N LYS A 94 17.68 -2.92 -1.63
CA LYS A 94 17.31 -4.19 -1.01
C LYS A 94 16.43 -3.98 0.22
N ILE A 95 16.86 -3.09 1.12
CA ILE A 95 16.10 -2.72 2.32
C ILE A 95 14.72 -2.18 1.93
N SER A 96 14.68 -1.23 0.99
CA SER A 96 13.43 -0.65 0.52
C SER A 96 12.49 -1.70 -0.06
N LYS A 97 13.00 -2.59 -0.93
CA LYS A 97 12.22 -3.70 -1.51
C LYS A 97 11.55 -4.53 -0.42
N THR A 98 12.34 -5.03 0.52
CA THR A 98 11.85 -5.90 1.59
C THR A 98 10.83 -5.18 2.47
N LEU A 99 11.12 -3.96 2.91
CA LEU A 99 10.21 -3.19 3.76
C LEU A 99 8.90 -2.85 3.05
N LEU A 100 8.95 -2.42 1.78
CA LEU A 100 7.74 -2.11 1.01
C LEU A 100 6.90 -3.35 0.72
N LEU A 101 7.51 -4.51 0.51
CA LEU A 101 6.80 -5.78 0.38
C LEU A 101 6.10 -6.19 1.68
N VAL A 102 6.78 -6.02 2.82
CA VAL A 102 6.18 -6.29 4.14
C VAL A 102 5.05 -5.30 4.43
N ALA A 103 5.24 -4.01 4.13
CA ALA A 103 4.20 -3.00 4.25
C ALA A 103 2.99 -3.37 3.38
N TYR A 104 3.19 -3.79 2.13
CA TYR A 104 2.10 -4.27 1.27
C TYR A 104 1.30 -5.40 1.94
N SER A 105 2.00 -6.41 2.48
CA SER A 105 1.34 -7.52 3.17
C SER A 105 0.52 -7.04 4.36
N ILE A 106 1.11 -6.25 5.26
CA ILE A 106 0.41 -5.68 6.42
C ILE A 106 -0.82 -4.90 5.99
N GLY A 107 -0.66 -3.98 5.03
CA GLY A 107 -1.74 -3.13 4.56
C GLY A 107 -2.85 -3.93 3.87
N LEU A 108 -2.51 -5.05 3.24
CA LEU A 108 -3.50 -5.94 2.64
C LEU A 108 -4.32 -6.67 3.72
N TRP A 109 -3.68 -7.12 4.80
CA TRP A 109 -4.38 -7.69 5.96
C TRP A 109 -5.30 -6.65 6.62
N SER A 110 -4.77 -5.46 6.93
CA SER A 110 -5.52 -4.35 7.51
C SER A 110 -6.72 -3.94 6.64
N TRP A 111 -6.49 -3.74 5.34
CA TRP A 111 -7.53 -3.37 4.39
C TRP A 111 -8.61 -4.44 4.27
N SER A 112 -8.22 -5.72 4.21
CA SER A 112 -9.17 -6.84 4.17
C SER A 112 -10.02 -6.89 5.43
N ALA A 113 -9.41 -6.60 6.59
CA ALA A 113 -10.12 -6.57 7.85
C ALA A 113 -11.13 -5.40 7.92
N MET A 114 -10.70 -4.20 7.49
CA MET A 114 -11.58 -3.03 7.36
C MET A 114 -12.76 -3.32 6.43
N LEU A 115 -12.51 -3.90 5.26
CA LEU A 115 -13.55 -4.26 4.30
C LEU A 115 -14.58 -5.21 4.94
N GLY A 116 -14.11 -6.25 5.65
CA GLY A 116 -14.97 -7.19 6.35
C GLY A 116 -15.86 -6.50 7.40
N GLU A 117 -15.27 -5.70 8.29
CA GLU A 117 -16.02 -4.97 9.33
C GLU A 117 -17.05 -3.99 8.72
N ILE A 118 -16.68 -3.29 7.63
CA ILE A 118 -17.59 -2.39 6.92
C ILE A 118 -18.76 -3.15 6.33
N ILE A 119 -18.53 -4.29 5.67
CA ILE A 119 -19.60 -5.12 5.08
C ILE A 119 -20.64 -5.51 6.14
N PHE A 120 -20.19 -5.95 7.32
CA PHE A 120 -21.09 -6.30 8.42
C PHE A 120 -21.79 -5.09 9.05
N SER A 121 -21.23 -3.88 8.92
CA SER A 121 -21.79 -2.65 9.48
C SER A 121 -22.81 -1.97 8.54
N ILE A 122 -22.78 -2.26 7.23
CA ILE A 122 -23.68 -1.66 6.23
C ILE A 122 -25.17 -1.75 6.64
N PRO A 123 -25.72 -2.90 7.06
CA PRO A 123 -27.14 -2.99 7.43
C PRO A 123 -27.54 -1.99 8.52
N GLU A 124 -26.67 -1.77 9.51
CA GLU A 124 -26.92 -0.83 10.61
C GLU A 124 -26.89 0.64 10.14
N VAL A 125 -26.10 0.96 9.12
CA VAL A 125 -26.10 2.30 8.50
C VAL A 125 -27.45 2.59 7.83
N PHE A 126 -28.02 1.60 7.14
CA PHE A 126 -29.33 1.72 6.47
C PHE A 126 -30.51 1.77 7.43
N THR A 127 -30.37 1.28 8.67
CA THR A 127 -31.42 1.41 9.70
C THR A 127 -31.37 2.76 10.42
N LYS A 128 -30.18 3.36 10.57
CA LYS A 128 -29.99 4.62 11.32
C LYS A 128 -30.13 5.89 10.46
N LEU A 129 -29.91 5.80 9.15
CA LEU A 129 -29.93 6.94 8.25
C LEU A 129 -31.04 6.83 7.19
N PRO A 130 -31.59 7.97 6.72
CA PRO A 130 -32.41 7.99 5.51
C PRO A 130 -31.68 7.33 4.34
N PHE A 131 -32.42 6.58 3.51
CA PHE A 131 -31.87 5.77 2.42
C PHE A 131 -30.83 6.52 1.57
N TRP A 132 -31.13 7.73 1.11
CA TRP A 132 -30.21 8.51 0.26
C TRP A 132 -28.89 8.87 0.97
N LYS A 133 -28.93 9.15 2.29
CA LYS A 133 -27.72 9.42 3.09
C LYS A 133 -26.90 8.16 3.27
N ALA A 134 -27.56 7.03 3.56
CA ALA A 134 -26.91 5.73 3.68
C ALA A 134 -26.23 5.30 2.37
N THR A 135 -26.89 5.50 1.23
CA THR A 135 -26.31 5.22 -0.10
C THR A 135 -25.08 6.09 -0.37
N LEU A 136 -25.18 7.41 -0.13
CA LEU A 136 -24.06 8.32 -0.35
C LEU A 136 -22.87 8.00 0.55
N ALA A 137 -23.11 7.72 1.83
CA ALA A 137 -22.07 7.31 2.77
C ALA A 137 -21.39 5.99 2.33
N THR A 138 -22.18 5.00 1.89
CA THR A 138 -21.64 3.71 1.42
C THR A 138 -20.77 3.88 0.17
N ILE A 139 -21.19 4.71 -0.79
CA ILE A 139 -20.40 5.03 -2.00
C ILE A 139 -19.09 5.70 -1.60
N LEU A 140 -19.14 6.70 -0.71
CA LEU A 140 -17.94 7.41 -0.27
C LEU A 140 -16.95 6.47 0.43
N ILE A 141 -17.43 5.61 1.33
CA ILE A 141 -16.62 4.60 2.02
C ILE A 141 -15.98 3.65 1.01
N PHE A 142 -16.74 3.18 0.01
CA PHE A 142 -16.20 2.32 -1.04
C PHE A 142 -15.10 2.99 -1.85
N ILE A 143 -15.29 4.26 -2.23
CA ILE A 143 -14.25 5.05 -2.92
C ILE A 143 -12.98 5.15 -2.06
N LEU A 144 -13.12 5.45 -0.76
CA LEU A 144 -11.99 5.52 0.16
C LEU A 144 -11.27 4.19 0.29
N LEU A 145 -12.00 3.07 0.38
CA LEU A 145 -11.40 1.73 0.40
C LEU A 145 -10.60 1.45 -0.87
N VAL A 146 -11.12 1.83 -2.05
CA VAL A 146 -10.37 1.68 -3.31
C VAL A 146 -9.10 2.52 -3.28
N VAL A 147 -9.16 3.78 -2.81
CA VAL A 147 -7.97 4.64 -2.69
C VAL A 147 -6.93 4.03 -1.75
N ILE A 148 -7.35 3.55 -0.57
CA ILE A 148 -6.44 2.89 0.39
C ILE A 148 -5.81 1.64 -0.22
N PHE A 149 -6.59 0.82 -0.94
CA PHE A 149 -6.07 -0.34 -1.64
C PHE A 149 -5.02 0.04 -2.68
N LEU A 150 -5.28 1.08 -3.48
CA LEU A 150 -4.34 1.55 -4.50
C LEU A 150 -3.06 2.12 -3.90
N ILE A 151 -3.15 2.85 -2.78
CA ILE A 151 -1.98 3.32 -2.02
C ILE A 151 -1.16 2.12 -1.54
N ASN A 152 -1.80 1.13 -0.93
CA ASN A 152 -1.11 -0.08 -0.50
C ASN A 152 -0.52 -0.86 -1.69
N TYR A 153 -1.26 -1.00 -2.79
CA TYR A 153 -0.77 -1.68 -3.99
C TYR A 153 0.44 -0.98 -4.61
N SER A 154 0.55 0.35 -4.46
CA SER A 154 1.71 1.10 -4.93
C SER A 154 3.02 0.66 -4.25
N THR A 155 2.99 0.19 -2.99
CA THR A 155 4.19 -0.29 -2.29
C THR A 155 4.66 -1.63 -2.86
N LEU A 156 3.72 -2.54 -3.20
CA LEU A 156 4.04 -3.76 -3.94
C LEU A 156 4.65 -3.43 -5.29
N PHE A 157 4.03 -2.52 -6.04
CA PHE A 157 4.50 -2.13 -7.36
C PHE A 157 5.94 -1.60 -7.30
N ILE A 158 6.25 -0.71 -6.36
CA ILE A 158 7.60 -0.18 -6.16
C ILE A 158 8.56 -1.32 -5.80
N SER A 159 8.18 -2.24 -4.91
CA SER A 159 8.99 -3.42 -4.57
C SER A 159 9.34 -4.25 -5.80
N GLN A 160 8.38 -4.50 -6.69
CA GLN A 160 8.62 -5.27 -7.94
C GLN A 160 9.56 -4.53 -8.90
N VAL A 161 9.47 -3.19 -8.96
CA VAL A 161 10.41 -2.38 -9.74
C VAL A 161 11.83 -2.50 -9.16
N LEU A 162 11.98 -2.50 -7.84
CA LEU A 162 13.26 -2.69 -7.16
C LEU A 162 13.79 -4.13 -7.29
N GLU A 163 12.93 -5.13 -7.37
CA GLU A 163 13.33 -6.51 -7.68
C GLU A 163 13.94 -6.60 -9.09
N LYS A 164 13.36 -5.88 -10.04
CA LYS A 164 13.91 -5.78 -11.40
C LYS A 164 15.28 -5.08 -11.42
N VAL A 165 15.61 -4.22 -10.46
CA VAL A 165 16.97 -3.64 -10.30
C VAL A 165 18.01 -4.70 -9.99
N GLU A 166 17.68 -5.63 -9.08
CA GLU A 166 18.61 -6.68 -8.69
C GLU A 166 18.90 -7.64 -9.85
N ASN A 167 17.92 -7.83 -10.73
CA ASN A 167 17.98 -8.81 -11.81
C ASN A 167 18.36 -8.21 -13.18
N ASN A 168 18.14 -6.91 -13.39
CA ASN A 168 18.26 -6.27 -14.69
C ASN A 168 18.67 -4.80 -14.49
N ASP A 169 19.89 -4.43 -14.91
CA ASP A 169 20.51 -3.11 -14.67
C ASP A 169 19.72 -1.91 -15.20
N TYR A 170 18.58 -2.11 -15.86
CA TYR A 170 17.78 -1.08 -16.52
C TYR A 170 17.28 0.02 -15.58
N PHE A 171 16.63 -0.31 -14.46
CA PHE A 171 16.11 0.73 -13.55
C PHE A 171 17.24 1.45 -12.79
N TYR A 172 18.31 0.73 -12.47
CA TYR A 172 19.52 1.34 -11.93
C TYR A 172 20.12 2.36 -12.92
N ASN A 173 20.27 1.97 -14.19
CA ASN A 173 20.76 2.85 -15.24
C ASN A 173 19.83 4.06 -15.46
N LEU A 174 18.51 3.87 -15.35
CA LEU A 174 17.54 4.96 -15.42
C LEU A 174 17.76 5.97 -14.29
N ILE A 175 17.85 5.52 -13.04
CA ILE A 175 18.12 6.41 -11.89
C ILE A 175 19.47 7.11 -12.04
N LYS A 176 20.51 6.37 -12.45
CA LYS A 176 21.85 6.92 -12.67
C LYS A 176 21.84 8.05 -13.70
N ASN A 177 21.01 7.94 -14.74
CA ASN A 177 20.89 8.93 -15.81
C ASN A 177 19.97 10.11 -15.45
N LEU A 178 19.25 10.06 -14.32
CA LEU A 178 18.46 11.19 -13.85
C LEU A 178 19.36 12.30 -13.29
N HIS A 179 18.98 13.53 -13.60
CA HIS A 179 19.68 14.70 -13.09
C HIS A 179 19.58 14.76 -11.57
N PHE A 180 20.66 15.18 -10.90
CA PHE A 180 20.73 15.19 -9.44
C PHE A 180 19.59 15.98 -8.76
N PRO A 181 19.19 17.19 -9.23
CA PRO A 181 18.08 17.93 -8.63
C PRO A 181 16.76 17.17 -8.65
N ILE A 182 16.47 16.41 -9.71
CA ILE A 182 15.25 15.59 -9.80
C ILE A 182 15.32 14.47 -8.76
N ARG A 183 16.47 13.79 -8.65
CA ARG A 183 16.69 12.74 -7.65
C ARG A 183 16.55 13.28 -6.22
N PHE A 184 17.10 14.47 -5.96
CA PHE A 184 17.02 15.12 -4.67
C PHE A 184 15.58 15.53 -4.31
N SER A 185 14.82 16.07 -5.26
CA SER A 185 13.40 16.37 -5.05
C SER A 185 12.59 15.12 -4.73
N ILE A 186 12.83 14.02 -5.45
CA ILE A 186 12.15 12.73 -5.17
C ILE A 186 12.52 12.23 -3.77
N PHE A 187 13.80 12.30 -3.38
CA PHE A 187 14.23 11.95 -2.02
C PHE A 187 13.53 12.77 -0.95
N PHE A 188 13.41 14.08 -1.17
CA PHE A 188 12.73 14.96 -0.21
C PHE A 188 11.27 14.54 -0.02
N ILE A 189 10.55 14.28 -1.12
CA ILE A 189 9.16 13.80 -1.07
C ILE A 189 9.09 12.44 -0.35
N LEU A 190 9.93 11.48 -0.71
CA LEU A 190 9.88 10.12 -0.16
C LEU A 190 10.34 10.03 1.30
N THR A 191 11.06 11.02 1.80
CA THR A 191 11.59 11.02 3.18
C THR A 191 10.73 11.86 4.10
N PHE A 192 10.42 13.11 3.72
CA PHE A 192 9.69 14.02 4.60
C PHE A 192 8.19 13.72 4.64
N LEU A 193 7.59 13.29 3.52
CA LEU A 193 6.16 13.04 3.47
C LEU A 193 5.76 11.90 4.43
N PRO A 194 6.46 10.73 4.45
CA PRO A 194 6.14 9.68 5.42
C PRO A 194 6.44 10.07 6.87
N LEU A 195 7.48 10.87 7.13
CA LEU A 195 7.77 11.36 8.48
C LEU A 195 6.64 12.26 9.00
N ILE A 196 6.12 13.16 8.17
CA ILE A 196 4.96 14.00 8.54
C ILE A 196 3.77 13.12 8.91
N PHE A 197 3.46 12.11 8.10
CA PHE A 197 2.36 11.19 8.41
C PHE A 197 2.58 10.43 9.72
N LEU A 198 3.80 9.92 9.94
CA LEU A 198 4.15 9.15 11.14
C LEU A 198 4.05 10.01 12.42
N PHE A 199 4.47 11.27 12.37
CA PHE A 199 4.35 12.19 13.52
C PHE A 199 2.98 12.86 13.66
N SER A 200 2.12 12.78 12.64
CA SER A 200 0.74 13.28 12.72
C SER A 200 -0.26 12.28 13.30
N GLU A 201 0.18 11.04 13.59
CA GLU A 201 -0.65 9.98 14.19
C GLU A 201 -0.68 9.99 15.73
N GLU A 202 -0.17 11.05 16.36
CA GLU A 202 -0.31 11.30 17.81
C GLU A 202 -1.65 11.94 18.19
#